data_AF-A0A1S8ZVT3-F1
#
_entry.id   AF-A0A1S8ZVT3-F1
#
_cell.length_a   1.000
_cell.length_b   1.000
_cell.length_c   1.000
_cell.angle_alpha   90.00
_cell.angle_beta   90.00
_cell.angle_gamma   90.00
#
_symmetry.space_group_name_H-M   'P 1'
#
loop_
_entity.id
_entity.type
_entity.pdbx_description
1 polymer ?
#
loop_
_entity_poly.entity_id
_entity_poly.type
_entity_poly.pdbx_seq_one_letter_code
_entity_poly.pdbx_strand_id
1 'polypeptide(L)'
;MKKSNKFRSILAGLAAGMLVIACSSDNDNNTDNNGNTDDTLPKNETWVIYNGAANWSGGVYALKDNKSREINLSGLPFLQLAYSGGGRTLDKTLFKVNDVSNTKQGINKMGFNAAGNIVDQGFLPSLSNAYETNYLIASATEGYYWDKVRGGLKLQKFNPSTMERTGEIDFTSLTEGQPLESVGQLIIAKRDNKLYLDLLLGSKAAGNWQVTPVTKEVAIVVYDLTANKIENVTKLPGTTNLGVFIDHVLWSLDEVTKDLYFATVGDMKTQPTDASSKILRIKSGQTTFDATFSIDMKTYQFPAEFNRLFAYNNKIYTTIPSRAVSYYGGGQHGVKYRDDVWFWNEIDATSKKATRLNIPVDNFYCNQNPFFHNGEIYFLSNNAGDGFSGVTQYNPTSGATKETFRLKESGRILGFNIIKD
;
A
#
# COMPACT_ATOMS: atom_id res chain seq x y z
N MET A 1 -67.47 -64.86 3.32
CA MET A 1 -66.97 -66.21 2.94
C MET A 1 -65.44 -66.19 2.87
N LYS A 2 -64.76 -67.29 3.29
CA LYS A 2 -63.30 -67.62 3.15
C LYS A 2 -62.28 -66.49 3.51
N LYS A 3 -61.53 -66.51 4.62
CA LYS A 3 -60.47 -67.43 5.13
C LYS A 3 -59.24 -67.64 4.20
N SER A 4 -58.12 -66.96 4.50
CA SER A 4 -56.76 -67.51 4.80
C SER A 4 -55.77 -66.33 4.99
N ASN A 5 -55.20 -66.09 6.18
CA ASN A 5 -53.95 -66.64 6.75
C ASN A 5 -52.64 -66.15 6.07
N LYS A 6 -51.52 -65.89 6.76
CA LYS A 6 -51.19 -65.51 8.17
C LYS A 6 -49.64 -65.36 8.29
N PHE A 7 -49.15 -64.45 9.15
CA PHE A 7 -47.83 -64.46 9.85
C PHE A 7 -46.52 -64.45 9.00
N ARG A 8 -45.55 -63.54 9.20
CA ARG A 8 -44.69 -63.21 10.38
C ARG A 8 -43.51 -64.19 10.63
N SER A 9 -42.33 -63.78 10.14
CA SER A 9 -41.04 -63.58 10.85
C SER A 9 -40.52 -64.57 11.91
N ILE A 10 -39.27 -65.04 11.72
CA ILE A 10 -38.14 -65.25 12.68
C ILE A 10 -36.94 -65.70 11.79
N LEU A 11 -35.74 -65.09 11.71
CA LEU A 11 -34.69 -64.60 12.65
C LEU A 11 -33.53 -65.63 12.83
N ALA A 12 -32.31 -65.11 13.04
CA ALA A 12 -30.98 -65.76 13.13
C ALA A 12 -30.29 -66.12 11.77
N GLY A 13 -28.98 -65.85 11.57
CA GLY A 13 -28.09 -65.00 12.38
C GLY A 13 -26.58 -65.08 12.04
N LEU A 14 -25.90 -63.95 12.27
CA LEU A 14 -24.48 -63.76 12.67
C LEU A 14 -23.28 -63.92 11.70
N ALA A 15 -22.33 -63.01 11.97
CA ALA A 15 -20.87 -62.99 11.70
C ALA A 15 -20.39 -62.44 10.34
N ALA A 16 -19.31 -61.63 10.27
CA ALA A 16 -18.66 -60.78 11.28
C ALA A 16 -17.75 -59.76 10.55
N GLY A 17 -17.44 -58.60 11.15
CA GLY A 17 -16.55 -57.61 10.52
C GLY A 17 -16.64 -56.20 11.09
N MET A 18 -16.39 -56.04 12.40
CA MET A 18 -16.26 -54.70 12.99
C MET A 18 -14.86 -54.14 12.68
N LEU A 19 -14.79 -52.97 12.06
CA LEU A 19 -13.62 -52.10 12.17
C LEU A 19 -13.94 -51.01 13.18
N VAL A 20 -13.18 -51.01 14.27
CA VAL A 20 -13.33 -50.09 15.40
C VAL A 20 -12.61 -48.80 15.04
N ILE A 21 -13.34 -47.70 14.89
CA ILE A 21 -12.76 -46.36 15.06
C ILE A 21 -13.14 -45.93 16.47
N ALA A 22 -12.17 -46.03 17.38
CA ALA A 22 -12.34 -45.56 18.74
C ALA A 22 -12.34 -44.03 18.77
N CYS A 23 -13.36 -43.44 19.38
CA CYS A 23 -13.19 -42.14 20.00
C CYS A 23 -12.28 -42.34 21.21
N SER A 24 -11.02 -41.92 21.16
CA SER A 24 -10.32 -41.59 22.39
C SER A 24 -10.70 -40.17 22.79
N SER A 25 -11.02 -40.00 24.06
CA SER A 25 -11.22 -38.69 24.69
C SER A 25 -9.91 -38.31 25.36
N ASP A 26 -8.91 -37.91 24.57
CA ASP A 26 -7.63 -37.43 25.07
C ASP A 26 -7.57 -35.91 25.01
N ASN A 27 -7.25 -35.30 26.16
CA ASN A 27 -7.02 -33.86 26.30
C ASN A 27 -5.62 -33.51 25.79
N ASP A 28 -5.43 -33.49 24.47
CA ASP A 28 -4.23 -32.92 23.87
C ASP A 28 -4.46 -31.47 23.49
N ASN A 29 -3.67 -30.58 24.09
CA ASN A 29 -3.60 -29.18 23.70
C ASN A 29 -3.17 -29.11 22.24
N ASN A 30 -4.05 -28.60 21.38
CA ASN A 30 -3.76 -28.41 19.96
C ASN A 30 -2.69 -27.32 19.79
N THR A 31 -1.41 -27.71 19.88
CA THR A 31 -0.30 -26.88 19.42
C THR A 31 -0.32 -26.91 17.90
N ASP A 32 -0.76 -25.81 17.29
CA ASP A 32 -0.82 -25.64 15.84
C ASP A 32 0.56 -25.86 15.22
N ASN A 33 0.78 -27.05 14.67
CA ASN A 33 2.00 -27.41 13.98
C ASN A 33 1.94 -26.85 12.55
N ASN A 34 2.01 -25.51 12.46
CA ASN A 34 1.99 -24.79 11.20
C ASN A 34 3.21 -25.20 10.34
N GLY A 35 2.93 -25.57 9.09
CA GLY A 35 3.91 -26.19 8.22
C GLY A 35 5.15 -25.32 7.94
N ASN A 36 6.30 -25.98 7.96
CA ASN A 36 7.61 -25.48 7.56
C ASN A 36 8.23 -24.38 8.45
N THR A 37 8.72 -24.80 9.62
CA THR A 37 9.50 -24.00 10.57
C THR A 37 10.95 -23.77 10.15
N ASP A 38 11.19 -23.34 8.90
CA ASP A 38 12.47 -22.66 8.62
C ASP A 38 12.41 -21.27 9.27
N ASP A 39 13.00 -21.18 10.46
CA ASP A 39 13.17 -19.94 11.20
C ASP A 39 14.44 -19.19 10.83
N THR A 40 15.30 -19.75 9.97
CA THR A 40 16.49 -19.05 9.52
C THR A 40 16.11 -17.82 8.68
N LEU A 41 16.70 -16.68 9.03
CA LEU A 41 16.48 -15.43 8.32
C LEU A 41 17.39 -15.36 7.07
N PRO A 42 16.92 -14.83 5.93
CA PRO A 42 17.71 -14.76 4.70
C PRO A 42 19.06 -14.06 4.92
N LYS A 43 20.18 -14.70 4.60
CA LYS A 43 21.52 -14.14 4.85
C LYS A 43 22.02 -13.18 3.76
N ASN A 44 21.50 -13.31 2.55
CA ASN A 44 21.88 -12.58 1.33
C ASN A 44 21.02 -11.32 1.06
N GLU A 45 20.49 -10.74 2.13
CA GLU A 45 19.54 -9.63 2.10
C GLU A 45 19.85 -8.63 3.21
N THR A 46 19.80 -7.34 2.88
CA THR A 46 19.83 -6.25 3.85
C THR A 46 18.41 -5.76 4.09
N TRP A 47 17.97 -5.79 5.35
CA TRP A 47 16.71 -5.20 5.79
C TRP A 47 16.90 -3.72 6.08
N VAL A 48 16.20 -2.86 5.34
CA VAL A 48 16.17 -1.42 5.57
C VAL A 48 14.92 -1.07 6.36
N ILE A 49 15.10 -0.68 7.62
CA ILE A 49 14.02 -0.36 8.55
C ILE A 49 13.98 1.15 8.76
N TYR A 50 12.82 1.76 8.52
CA TYR A 50 12.54 3.14 8.91
C TYR A 50 11.74 3.11 10.21
N ASN A 51 12.25 3.74 11.27
CA ASN A 51 11.55 3.86 12.55
C ASN A 51 11.20 5.32 12.87
N GLY A 52 10.29 5.51 13.81
CA GLY A 52 10.09 6.82 14.43
C GLY A 52 9.08 6.87 15.57
N ALA A 53 9.00 8.06 16.16
CA ALA A 53 8.04 8.38 17.23
C ALA A 53 6.69 8.84 16.67
N ALA A 54 5.77 9.29 17.55
CA ALA A 54 4.43 9.72 17.15
C ALA A 54 4.40 10.98 16.25
N ASN A 55 5.51 11.72 16.19
CA ASN A 55 5.74 12.87 15.32
C ASN A 55 6.47 12.51 14.01
N TRP A 56 6.60 11.22 13.69
CA TRP A 56 7.33 10.68 12.53
C TRP A 56 8.86 10.93 12.47
N SER A 57 9.47 11.60 13.46
CA SER A 57 10.95 11.69 13.53
C SER A 57 11.57 10.39 14.05
N GLY A 58 12.72 10.00 13.53
CA GLY A 58 13.42 8.78 13.90
C GLY A 58 14.64 8.51 13.02
N GLY A 59 14.88 7.26 12.64
CA GLY A 59 16.03 6.87 11.85
C GLY A 59 15.71 5.88 10.74
N VAL A 60 16.67 5.72 9.83
CA VAL A 60 16.71 4.60 8.88
C VAL A 60 17.97 3.76 9.12
N TYR A 61 17.76 2.45 9.26
CA TYR A 61 18.72 1.45 9.70
C TYR A 61 18.94 0.40 8.61
N ALA A 62 20.15 -0.16 8.54
CA ALA A 62 20.46 -1.31 7.70
C ALA A 62 20.85 -2.51 8.57
N LEU A 63 20.12 -3.60 8.44
CA LEU A 63 20.37 -4.84 9.19
C LEU A 63 20.70 -5.97 8.21
N LYS A 64 21.92 -6.49 8.30
CA LYS A 64 22.42 -7.58 7.46
C LYS A 64 22.60 -8.86 8.27
N ASP A 65 23.66 -8.97 9.07
CA ASP A 65 23.91 -10.18 9.86
C ASP A 65 23.18 -10.17 11.21
N ASN A 66 22.79 -8.99 11.69
CA ASN A 66 22.11 -8.74 12.96
C ASN A 66 20.57 -8.77 12.88
N LYS A 67 20.00 -9.50 11.91
CA LYS A 67 18.54 -9.66 11.79
C LYS A 67 18.03 -10.65 12.83
N SER A 68 16.87 -10.36 13.42
CA SER A 68 16.18 -11.19 14.41
C SER A 68 14.65 -11.06 14.27
N ARG A 69 13.89 -11.97 14.89
CA ARG A 69 12.42 -11.85 14.96
C ARG A 69 11.97 -10.75 15.93
N GLU A 70 12.77 -10.47 16.96
CA GLU A 70 12.58 -9.35 17.88
C GLU A 70 13.80 -8.43 17.78
N ILE A 71 13.60 -7.20 17.29
CA ILE A 71 14.67 -6.26 16.96
C ILE A 71 14.64 -5.07 17.92
N ASN A 72 15.71 -4.88 18.69
CA ASN A 72 15.97 -3.62 19.39
C ASN A 72 16.96 -2.79 18.55
N LEU A 73 16.56 -1.58 18.16
CA LEU A 73 17.36 -0.65 17.34
C LEU A 73 18.30 0.22 18.18
N SER A 74 18.21 0.16 19.51
CA SER A 74 19.07 0.92 20.42
C SER A 74 20.55 0.58 20.21
N GLY A 75 21.38 1.62 20.08
CA GLY A 75 22.83 1.49 19.86
C GLY A 75 23.26 1.04 18.45
N LEU A 76 22.33 0.70 17.55
CA LEU A 76 22.68 0.40 16.15
C LEU A 76 22.99 1.69 15.37
N PRO A 77 23.92 1.68 14.39
CA PRO A 77 24.13 2.81 13.48
C PRO A 77 22.89 3.11 12.64
N PHE A 78 22.57 4.39 12.47
CA PHE A 78 21.44 4.85 11.65
C PHE A 78 21.69 6.24 11.06
N LEU A 79 20.96 6.56 9.99
CA LEU A 79 20.82 7.92 9.51
C LEU A 79 19.60 8.57 10.17
N GLN A 80 19.81 9.63 10.94
CA GLN A 80 18.73 10.40 11.57
C GLN A 80 17.88 11.11 10.52
N LEU A 81 16.56 11.00 10.66
CA LEU A 81 15.56 11.66 9.81
C LEU A 81 14.61 12.48 10.70
N ALA A 82 14.31 13.71 10.28
CA ALA A 82 13.23 14.50 10.89
C ALA A 82 11.83 13.99 10.49
N TYR A 83 11.74 13.28 9.37
CA TYR A 83 10.55 12.55 8.92
C TYR A 83 10.98 11.21 8.30
N SER A 84 10.69 10.12 9.00
CA SER A 84 11.03 8.74 8.64
C SER A 84 9.90 8.00 7.91
N GLY A 85 8.90 8.70 7.36
CA GLY A 85 7.95 8.06 6.45
C GLY A 85 8.70 7.37 5.31
N GLY A 86 8.36 6.11 5.06
CA GLY A 86 9.17 5.17 4.28
C GLY A 86 9.56 5.64 2.88
N GLY A 87 10.66 5.07 2.38
CA GLY A 87 11.17 5.32 1.03
C GLY A 87 10.79 4.25 0.01
N ARG A 88 11.09 4.55 -1.25
CA ARG A 88 11.09 3.61 -2.38
C ARG A 88 12.52 3.17 -2.68
N THR A 89 12.72 1.94 -3.14
CA THR A 89 14.05 1.43 -3.53
C THR A 89 14.18 1.23 -5.03
N LEU A 90 15.41 1.40 -5.53
CA LEU A 90 15.88 0.81 -6.78
C LEU A 90 17.28 0.25 -6.54
N ASP A 91 17.44 -1.06 -6.72
CA ASP A 91 18.65 -1.80 -6.37
C ASP A 91 19.10 -1.47 -4.93
N LYS A 92 20.30 -0.90 -4.77
CA LYS A 92 20.88 -0.47 -3.49
C LYS A 92 20.67 1.01 -3.17
N THR A 93 19.83 1.70 -3.93
CA THR A 93 19.50 3.12 -3.75
C THR A 93 18.13 3.28 -3.11
N LEU A 94 18.06 4.17 -2.13
CA LEU A 94 16.85 4.51 -1.38
C LEU A 94 16.42 5.93 -1.74
N PHE A 95 15.13 6.15 -1.98
CA PHE A 95 14.58 7.46 -2.30
C PHE A 95 13.44 7.81 -1.33
N LYS A 96 13.35 9.06 -0.91
CA LYS A 96 12.22 9.60 -0.12
C LYS A 96 11.88 11.02 -0.53
N VAL A 97 10.68 11.48 -0.19
CA VAL A 97 10.37 12.91 -0.25
C VAL A 97 11.16 13.66 0.82
N ASN A 98 11.61 14.85 0.48
CA ASN A 98 12.29 15.83 1.33
C ASN A 98 13.66 15.38 1.85
N ASP A 99 14.49 16.35 2.21
CA ASP A 99 15.83 16.10 2.75
C ASP A 99 15.78 15.41 4.14
N VAL A 100 16.94 15.01 4.67
CA VAL A 100 17.03 14.33 5.97
C VAL A 100 16.56 15.22 7.13
N SER A 101 16.72 16.54 7.03
CA SER A 101 16.21 17.50 8.03
C SER A 101 14.72 17.84 7.86
N ASN A 102 14.09 17.41 6.76
CA ASN A 102 12.73 17.75 6.35
C ASN A 102 12.45 19.28 6.27
N THR A 103 13.50 20.09 6.09
CA THR A 103 13.39 21.56 5.92
C THR A 103 13.34 21.97 4.45
N LYS A 104 13.76 21.10 3.54
CA LYS A 104 13.78 21.32 2.09
C LYS A 104 12.88 20.30 1.39
N GLN A 105 11.94 20.79 0.58
CA GLN A 105 11.08 19.93 -0.22
C GLN A 105 11.80 19.47 -1.50
N GLY A 106 11.56 18.23 -1.92
CA GLY A 106 12.26 17.64 -3.06
C GLY A 106 12.35 16.12 -2.96
N ILE A 107 13.36 15.54 -3.60
CA ILE A 107 13.65 14.10 -3.55
C ILE A 107 15.04 13.90 -2.96
N ASN A 108 15.11 13.16 -1.86
CA ASN A 108 16.37 12.75 -1.26
C ASN A 108 16.76 11.35 -1.73
N LYS A 109 18.05 11.18 -2.02
CA LYS A 109 18.69 9.92 -2.41
C LYS A 109 19.63 9.51 -1.28
N MET A 110 19.37 8.34 -0.71
CA MET A 110 20.23 7.70 0.29
C MET A 110 20.79 6.40 -0.31
N GLY A 111 21.87 5.91 0.28
CA GLY A 111 22.47 4.64 -0.09
C GLY A 111 23.43 4.17 0.98
N PHE A 112 24.27 3.20 0.64
CA PHE A 112 25.16 2.54 1.60
C PHE A 112 26.58 3.10 1.50
N ASN A 113 27.24 3.27 2.65
CA ASN A 113 28.69 3.49 2.70
C ASN A 113 29.45 2.16 2.78
N ALA A 114 30.78 2.21 2.76
CA ALA A 114 31.64 1.02 2.79
C ALA A 114 31.49 0.14 4.04
N ALA A 115 30.92 0.66 5.14
CA ALA A 115 30.63 -0.08 6.36
C ALA A 115 29.21 -0.70 6.36
N GLY A 116 28.44 -0.55 5.27
CA GLY A 116 27.05 -1.02 5.19
C GLY A 116 26.03 -0.13 5.90
N ASN A 117 26.44 1.04 6.40
CA ASN A 117 25.53 1.99 7.03
C ASN A 117 24.86 2.87 5.98
N ILE A 118 23.60 3.25 6.22
CA ILE A 118 22.87 4.17 5.34
C ILE A 118 23.39 5.59 5.53
N VAL A 119 23.58 6.29 4.42
CA VAL A 119 24.07 7.68 4.35
C VAL A 119 23.25 8.46 3.32
N ASP A 120 23.15 9.76 3.53
CA ASP A 120 22.68 10.70 2.50
C ASP A 120 23.70 10.71 1.33
N GLN A 121 23.19 10.71 0.10
CA GLN A 121 23.99 10.66 -1.13
C GLN A 121 23.58 11.73 -2.16
N GLY A 122 22.51 12.49 -1.92
CA GLY A 122 22.10 13.54 -2.85
C GLY A 122 20.66 14.02 -2.67
N PHE A 123 20.38 15.17 -3.27
CA PHE A 123 19.08 15.82 -3.15
C PHE A 123 18.74 16.59 -4.43
N LEU A 124 17.57 16.31 -5.01
CA LEU A 124 16.97 17.10 -6.07
C LEU A 124 15.95 18.05 -5.42
N PRO A 125 16.24 19.36 -5.29
CA PRO A 125 15.32 20.31 -4.69
C PRO A 125 14.09 20.55 -5.57
N SER A 126 12.92 20.57 -4.93
CA SER A 126 11.73 21.23 -5.46
C SER A 126 11.93 22.75 -5.37
N LEU A 127 11.38 23.50 -6.32
CA LEU A 127 11.31 24.95 -6.21
C LEU A 127 10.13 25.41 -5.32
N SER A 128 9.18 24.51 -5.05
CA SER A 128 8.13 24.71 -4.05
C SER A 128 8.64 24.41 -2.64
N ASN A 129 8.31 25.26 -1.66
CA ASN A 129 8.51 24.96 -0.24
C ASN A 129 7.29 24.26 0.41
N ALA A 130 6.24 23.96 -0.36
CA ALA A 130 5.05 23.26 0.14
C ALA A 130 5.19 21.73 0.03
N TYR A 131 4.57 21.00 0.96
CA TYR A 131 4.49 19.53 0.99
C TYR A 131 3.59 18.98 -0.12
N GLU A 132 4.05 19.13 -1.36
CA GLU A 132 3.27 18.87 -2.57
C GLU A 132 4.07 18.12 -3.67
N THR A 133 5.35 17.76 -3.45
CA THR A 133 6.23 17.07 -4.43
C THR A 133 6.14 15.53 -4.36
N ASN A 134 5.43 14.91 -5.31
CA ASN A 134 5.49 13.46 -5.56
C ASN A 134 6.54 13.13 -6.64
N TYR A 135 6.95 11.88 -6.72
CA TYR A 135 7.94 11.38 -7.68
C TYR A 135 7.64 9.94 -8.15
N LEU A 136 8.37 9.49 -9.16
CA LEU A 136 8.50 8.09 -9.60
C LEU A 136 9.96 7.83 -10.01
N ILE A 137 10.52 6.72 -9.54
CA ILE A 137 11.76 6.16 -10.05
C ILE A 137 11.37 5.07 -11.04
N ALA A 138 11.63 5.28 -12.33
CA ALA A 138 11.29 4.32 -13.38
C ALA A 138 12.50 3.46 -13.78
N SER A 139 13.71 4.00 -13.68
CA SER A 139 14.98 3.27 -13.80
C SER A 139 16.11 4.07 -13.14
N ALA A 140 17.35 3.60 -13.22
CA ALA A 140 18.52 4.32 -12.69
C ALA A 140 18.76 5.68 -13.38
N THR A 141 18.27 5.87 -14.62
CA THR A 141 18.46 7.10 -15.40
C THR A 141 17.17 7.81 -15.79
N GLU A 142 16.01 7.23 -15.45
CA GLU A 142 14.69 7.76 -15.75
C GLU A 142 13.87 7.92 -14.47
N GLY A 143 13.54 9.17 -14.13
CA GLY A 143 12.64 9.51 -13.05
C GLY A 143 11.72 10.66 -13.42
N TYR A 144 10.59 10.74 -12.73
CA TYR A 144 9.57 11.78 -12.91
C TYR A 144 9.22 12.41 -11.57
N TYR A 145 8.88 13.70 -11.55
CA TYR A 145 8.43 14.37 -10.33
C TYR A 145 7.54 15.56 -10.59
N TRP A 146 6.77 15.97 -9.58
CA TRP A 146 5.88 17.12 -9.66
C TRP A 146 6.42 18.29 -8.84
N ASP A 147 6.44 19.49 -9.43
CA ASP A 147 6.92 20.72 -8.78
C ASP A 147 6.03 21.89 -9.21
N LYS A 148 5.20 22.36 -8.26
CA LYS A 148 4.22 23.44 -8.46
C LYS A 148 4.79 24.68 -9.14
N VAL A 149 6.01 25.08 -8.74
CA VAL A 149 6.64 26.33 -9.21
C VAL A 149 7.15 26.18 -10.65
N ARG A 150 7.37 24.93 -11.11
CA ARG A 150 7.65 24.61 -12.52
C ARG A 150 6.40 24.44 -13.37
N GLY A 151 5.22 24.51 -12.75
CA GLY A 151 3.90 24.48 -13.40
C GLY A 151 3.09 23.25 -12.99
N GLY A 152 1.86 23.45 -12.49
CA GLY A 152 1.01 22.35 -12.03
C GLY A 152 0.70 21.31 -13.11
N LEU A 153 0.46 21.75 -14.35
CA LEU A 153 0.27 20.90 -15.53
C LEU A 153 1.58 20.51 -16.24
N LYS A 154 2.73 20.49 -15.54
CA LYS A 154 4.03 20.12 -16.11
C LYS A 154 4.73 19.07 -15.26
N LEU A 155 4.72 17.82 -15.72
CA LEU A 155 5.48 16.75 -15.07
C LEU A 155 6.97 16.89 -15.39
N GLN A 156 7.81 16.96 -14.37
CA GLN A 156 9.24 17.15 -14.54
C GLN A 156 9.96 15.80 -14.72
N LYS A 157 11.02 15.78 -15.53
CA LYS A 157 11.89 14.61 -15.74
C LYS A 157 13.23 14.82 -15.02
N PHE A 158 13.80 13.75 -14.46
CA PHE A 158 15.13 13.77 -13.85
C PHE A 158 15.89 12.46 -14.06
N ASN A 159 17.19 12.47 -13.80
CA ASN A 159 18.05 11.28 -13.76
C ASN A 159 18.30 10.88 -12.30
N PRO A 160 17.76 9.75 -11.80
CA PRO A 160 17.94 9.31 -10.40
C PRO A 160 19.39 8.98 -10.01
N SER A 161 20.28 8.70 -10.98
CA SER A 161 21.70 8.48 -10.71
C SER A 161 22.42 9.78 -10.37
N THR A 162 22.19 10.85 -11.14
CA THR A 162 22.86 12.15 -10.93
C THR A 162 22.07 13.12 -10.04
N MET A 163 20.78 12.86 -9.82
CA MET A 163 19.82 13.76 -9.15
C MET A 163 19.60 15.10 -9.87
N GLU A 164 19.79 15.12 -11.19
CA GLU A 164 19.64 16.31 -12.04
C GLU A 164 18.33 16.27 -12.85
N ARG A 165 17.66 17.42 -12.97
CA ARG A 165 16.49 17.59 -13.84
C ARG A 165 16.90 17.53 -15.31
N THR A 166 16.26 16.66 -16.08
CA THR A 166 16.56 16.40 -17.51
C THR A 166 15.54 17.01 -18.47
N GLY A 167 14.38 17.47 -17.99
CA GLY A 167 13.36 18.10 -18.82
C GLY A 167 11.98 18.14 -18.17
N GLU A 168 10.94 18.21 -18.98
CA GLU A 168 9.53 18.13 -18.56
C GLU A 168 8.66 17.49 -19.65
N ILE A 169 7.41 17.21 -19.30
CA ILE A 169 6.29 16.89 -20.19
C ILE A 169 5.22 17.94 -19.92
N ASP A 170 4.76 18.62 -20.96
CA ASP A 170 3.77 19.68 -20.86
C ASP A 170 2.36 19.13 -21.10
N PHE A 171 1.46 19.38 -20.15
CA PHE A 171 0.04 19.02 -20.18
C PHE A 171 -0.87 20.26 -20.13
N THR A 172 -0.35 21.47 -20.36
CA THR A 172 -1.14 22.72 -20.32
C THR A 172 -2.34 22.74 -21.28
N SER A 173 -2.34 21.88 -22.33
CA SER A 173 -3.50 21.65 -23.18
C SER A 173 -4.71 21.00 -22.48
N LEU A 174 -4.55 20.54 -21.23
CA LEU A 174 -5.60 19.96 -20.38
C LEU A 174 -6.17 20.95 -19.36
N THR A 175 -5.83 22.24 -19.45
CA THR A 175 -6.41 23.27 -18.56
C THR A 175 -7.92 23.39 -18.74
N GLU A 176 -8.65 23.43 -17.63
CA GLU A 176 -10.08 23.73 -17.54
C GLU A 176 -10.31 25.10 -16.84
N GLY A 177 -9.25 25.91 -16.67
CA GLY A 177 -9.27 27.24 -16.05
C GLY A 177 -9.47 27.23 -14.52
N GLN A 178 -9.17 26.12 -13.83
CA GLN A 178 -9.47 25.98 -12.41
C GLN A 178 -8.42 26.65 -11.49
N PRO A 179 -8.79 27.08 -10.27
CA PRO A 179 -7.84 27.66 -9.29
C PRO A 179 -6.67 26.74 -8.90
N LEU A 180 -6.87 25.43 -8.99
CA LEU A 180 -5.84 24.40 -8.82
C LEU A 180 -5.97 23.41 -9.97
N GLU A 181 -4.88 23.28 -10.73
CA GLU A 181 -4.73 22.30 -11.79
C GLU A 181 -3.38 21.59 -11.64
N SER A 182 -3.38 20.26 -11.63
CA SER A 182 -2.14 19.49 -11.53
C SER A 182 -2.20 18.17 -12.29
N VAL A 183 -1.07 17.77 -12.89
CA VAL A 183 -0.89 16.44 -13.50
C VAL A 183 0.27 15.70 -12.82
N GLY A 184 -0.01 14.56 -12.19
CA GLY A 184 0.97 13.73 -11.49
C GLY A 184 1.29 14.17 -10.05
N GLN A 185 0.43 14.97 -9.41
CA GLN A 185 0.69 15.45 -8.05
C GLN A 185 0.56 14.35 -7.00
N LEU A 186 -0.33 13.37 -7.18
CA LEU A 186 -0.58 12.30 -6.21
C LEU A 186 -0.35 10.89 -6.79
N ILE A 187 -0.47 10.71 -8.10
CA ILE A 187 -0.25 9.44 -8.80
C ILE A 187 0.71 9.67 -9.97
N ILE A 188 1.88 9.03 -9.91
CA ILE A 188 2.78 8.86 -11.04
C ILE A 188 3.07 7.37 -11.16
N ALA A 189 2.47 6.72 -12.18
CA ALA A 189 2.67 5.31 -12.48
C ALA A 189 3.18 5.12 -13.91
N LYS A 190 3.90 4.03 -14.19
CA LYS A 190 4.40 3.67 -15.52
C LYS A 190 4.06 2.22 -15.86
N ARG A 191 3.53 1.97 -17.05
CA ARG A 191 3.25 0.64 -17.64
C ARG A 191 3.25 0.76 -19.17
N ASP A 192 3.68 -0.27 -19.91
CA ASP A 192 3.56 -0.33 -21.40
C ASP A 192 4.16 0.88 -22.15
N ASN A 193 5.30 1.39 -21.66
CA ASN A 193 5.93 2.64 -22.07
C ASN A 193 4.99 3.87 -22.07
N LYS A 194 4.01 3.89 -21.16
CA LYS A 194 3.08 4.97 -20.91
C LYS A 194 3.15 5.42 -19.46
N LEU A 195 2.91 6.70 -19.23
CA LEU A 195 2.67 7.25 -17.90
C LEU A 195 1.16 7.33 -17.65
N TYR A 196 0.77 7.01 -16.41
CA TYR A 196 -0.58 7.14 -15.90
C TYR A 196 -0.51 8.10 -14.71
N LEU A 197 -1.12 9.28 -14.90
CA LEU A 197 -0.93 10.45 -14.04
C LEU A 197 -2.29 10.93 -13.53
N ASP A 198 -2.44 11.25 -12.25
CA ASP A 198 -3.66 11.93 -11.78
C ASP A 198 -3.80 13.30 -12.44
N LEU A 199 -5.03 13.68 -12.81
CA LEU A 199 -5.39 15.04 -13.18
C LEU A 199 -6.34 15.59 -12.12
N LEU A 200 -5.85 16.52 -11.30
CA LEU A 200 -6.63 17.19 -10.27
C LEU A 200 -7.03 18.57 -10.78
N LEU A 201 -8.33 18.85 -10.75
CA LEU A 201 -8.94 20.09 -11.24
C LEU A 201 -9.97 20.58 -10.22
N GLY A 202 -9.80 21.78 -9.69
CA GLY A 202 -10.75 22.40 -8.77
C GLY A 202 -10.12 23.43 -7.86
N SER A 203 -10.42 23.37 -6.55
CA SER A 203 -9.89 24.32 -5.57
C SER A 203 -9.48 23.63 -4.26
N LYS A 204 -8.54 24.21 -3.52
CA LYS A 204 -8.08 23.71 -2.21
C LYS A 204 -8.12 24.86 -1.21
N ALA A 205 -9.13 24.86 -0.34
CA ALA A 205 -9.24 25.83 0.74
C ALA A 205 -8.10 25.68 1.76
N ALA A 206 -7.70 26.77 2.40
CA ALA A 206 -6.68 26.74 3.45
C ALA A 206 -7.09 25.76 4.58
N GLY A 207 -6.16 24.91 5.01
CA GLY A 207 -6.40 23.89 6.04
C GLY A 207 -7.12 22.61 5.56
N ASN A 208 -7.58 22.53 4.30
CA ASN A 208 -8.00 21.27 3.71
C ASN A 208 -6.78 20.49 3.16
N TRP A 209 -6.78 19.17 3.36
CA TRP A 209 -5.74 18.28 2.80
C TRP A 209 -5.98 17.97 1.32
N GLN A 210 -7.25 17.86 0.93
CA GLN A 210 -7.68 17.41 -0.40
C GLN A 210 -8.12 18.58 -1.29
N VAL A 211 -8.11 18.35 -2.61
CA VAL A 211 -8.78 19.23 -3.58
C VAL A 211 -10.29 18.97 -3.48
N THR A 212 -11.08 20.04 -3.52
CA THR A 212 -12.51 19.99 -3.81
C THR A 212 -12.66 20.12 -5.33
N PRO A 213 -12.93 19.02 -6.06
CA PRO A 213 -13.07 19.06 -7.50
C PRO A 213 -14.40 19.70 -7.91
N VAL A 214 -14.47 20.25 -9.12
CA VAL A 214 -15.71 20.85 -9.66
C VAL A 214 -16.79 19.78 -9.89
N THR A 215 -16.37 18.64 -10.42
CA THR A 215 -17.19 17.45 -10.62
C THR A 215 -16.70 16.34 -9.68
N LYS A 216 -17.61 15.59 -9.06
CA LYS A 216 -17.27 14.43 -8.21
C LYS A 216 -16.81 13.23 -9.05
N GLU A 217 -15.66 13.38 -9.69
CA GLU A 217 -14.97 12.39 -10.50
C GLU A 217 -13.47 12.39 -10.19
N VAL A 218 -12.78 11.36 -10.69
CA VAL A 218 -11.32 11.33 -10.76
C VAL A 218 -10.87 11.11 -12.20
N ALA A 219 -9.71 11.64 -12.55
CA ALA A 219 -9.15 11.57 -13.90
C ALA A 219 -7.72 11.00 -13.89
N ILE A 220 -7.42 10.14 -14.85
CA ILE A 220 -6.06 9.69 -15.17
C ILE A 220 -5.73 10.12 -16.60
N VAL A 221 -4.63 10.86 -16.76
CA VAL A 221 -4.01 11.13 -18.07
C VAL A 221 -3.13 9.94 -18.44
N VAL A 222 -3.25 9.48 -19.69
CA VAL A 222 -2.35 8.51 -20.28
C VAL A 222 -1.46 9.20 -21.30
N TYR A 223 -0.15 9.18 -21.07
CA TYR A 223 0.86 9.77 -21.95
C TYR A 223 1.75 8.69 -22.55
N ASP A 224 1.83 8.59 -23.87
CA ASP A 224 2.68 7.64 -24.56
C ASP A 224 4.10 8.20 -24.71
N LEU A 225 5.08 7.54 -24.10
CA LEU A 225 6.49 7.97 -24.10
C LEU A 225 7.21 7.69 -25.44
N THR A 226 6.63 6.85 -26.30
CA THR A 226 7.13 6.56 -27.65
C THR A 226 6.71 7.66 -28.61
N ALA A 227 5.41 7.97 -28.63
CA ALA A 227 4.81 9.00 -29.49
C ALA A 227 4.95 10.41 -28.91
N ASN A 228 5.42 10.56 -27.67
CA ASN A 228 5.58 11.81 -26.92
C ASN A 228 4.32 12.70 -26.94
N LYS A 229 3.15 12.07 -26.73
CA LYS A 229 1.84 12.75 -26.73
C LYS A 229 0.91 12.22 -25.66
N ILE A 230 -0.06 13.05 -25.27
CA ILE A 230 -1.26 12.60 -24.56
C ILE A 230 -2.02 11.65 -25.49
N GLU A 231 -2.28 10.44 -25.01
CA GLU A 231 -3.03 9.42 -25.73
C GLU A 231 -4.50 9.40 -25.30
N ASN A 232 -4.76 9.57 -24.00
CA ASN A 232 -6.10 9.59 -23.44
C ASN A 232 -6.19 10.42 -22.15
N VAL A 233 -7.40 10.82 -21.77
CA VAL A 233 -7.75 11.25 -20.41
C VAL A 233 -8.99 10.47 -20.01
N THR A 234 -8.84 9.52 -19.10
CA THR A 234 -9.96 8.67 -18.64
C THR A 234 -10.49 9.17 -17.30
N LYS A 235 -11.82 9.31 -17.20
CA LYS A 235 -12.54 9.87 -16.05
C LYS A 235 -13.50 8.83 -15.47
N LEU A 236 -13.73 8.86 -14.14
CA LEU A 236 -14.71 8.00 -13.48
C LEU A 236 -15.42 8.74 -12.31
N PRO A 237 -16.77 8.80 -12.30
CA PRO A 237 -17.54 9.56 -11.31
C PRO A 237 -17.81 8.80 -9.99
N GLY A 238 -18.35 9.51 -9.01
CA GLY A 238 -18.78 8.94 -7.72
C GLY A 238 -17.64 8.79 -6.71
N THR A 239 -16.61 9.62 -6.82
CA THR A 239 -15.47 9.75 -5.90
C THR A 239 -14.83 11.14 -6.08
N THR A 240 -13.74 11.51 -5.39
CA THR A 240 -13.25 12.92 -5.44
C THR A 240 -11.76 13.14 -5.69
N ASN A 241 -10.88 12.25 -5.21
CA ASN A 241 -9.44 12.43 -5.34
C ASN A 241 -8.78 11.07 -5.56
N LEU A 242 -7.63 11.05 -6.23
CA LEU A 242 -6.73 9.91 -6.33
C LEU A 242 -5.56 10.13 -5.38
N GLY A 243 -5.50 9.39 -4.27
CA GLY A 243 -4.51 9.66 -3.22
C GLY A 243 -4.87 10.83 -2.28
N VAL A 244 -3.96 11.13 -1.36
CA VAL A 244 -4.08 12.25 -0.38
C VAL A 244 -2.75 12.95 -0.12
N PHE A 245 -1.66 12.17 0.03
CA PHE A 245 -0.33 12.67 0.37
C PHE A 245 0.69 12.23 -0.68
N ILE A 246 1.77 13.01 -0.82
CA ILE A 246 2.80 12.86 -1.87
C ILE A 246 3.69 11.62 -1.71
N ASP A 247 3.85 11.17 -0.46
CA ASP A 247 4.55 9.96 -0.05
C ASP A 247 3.62 8.73 -0.05
N HIS A 248 2.31 8.96 -0.10
CA HIS A 248 1.29 7.93 0.04
C HIS A 248 0.86 7.39 -1.33
N VAL A 249 1.66 6.47 -1.85
CA VAL A 249 1.38 5.75 -3.10
C VAL A 249 0.02 5.05 -3.00
N LEU A 250 -0.96 5.46 -3.82
CA LEU A 250 -2.28 4.81 -3.89
C LEU A 250 -2.59 4.27 -5.30
N TRP A 251 -1.58 3.65 -5.89
CA TRP A 251 -1.69 2.82 -7.09
C TRP A 251 -0.85 1.54 -6.93
N SER A 252 -1.17 0.50 -7.69
CA SER A 252 -0.36 -0.72 -7.77
C SER A 252 -0.49 -1.37 -9.15
N LEU A 253 0.63 -1.77 -9.73
CA LEU A 253 0.66 -2.68 -10.89
C LEU A 253 0.58 -4.11 -10.37
N ASP A 254 -0.40 -4.89 -10.82
CA ASP A 254 -0.37 -6.33 -10.65
C ASP A 254 0.67 -6.91 -11.61
N GLU A 255 1.82 -7.35 -11.07
CA GLU A 255 2.92 -7.85 -11.90
C GLU A 255 2.61 -9.16 -12.65
N VAL A 256 1.52 -9.85 -12.32
CA VAL A 256 1.10 -11.09 -13.01
C VAL A 256 0.11 -10.77 -14.14
N THR A 257 -0.96 -10.02 -13.86
CA THR A 257 -1.99 -9.69 -14.87
C THR A 257 -1.63 -8.47 -15.73
N LYS A 258 -0.71 -7.63 -15.25
CA LYS A 258 -0.38 -6.28 -15.74
C LYS A 258 -1.56 -5.30 -15.69
N ASP A 259 -2.62 -5.61 -14.95
CA ASP A 259 -3.67 -4.65 -14.63
C ASP A 259 -3.14 -3.58 -13.66
N LEU A 260 -3.48 -2.32 -13.91
CA LEU A 260 -3.07 -1.18 -13.08
C LEU A 260 -4.25 -0.73 -12.22
N TYR A 261 -4.06 -0.77 -10.90
CA TYR A 261 -5.09 -0.44 -9.92
C TYR A 261 -4.81 0.91 -9.24
N PHE A 262 -5.88 1.62 -8.88
CA PHE A 262 -5.80 2.92 -8.21
C PHE A 262 -6.81 2.97 -7.06
N ALA A 263 -6.40 3.45 -5.89
CA ALA A 263 -7.29 3.73 -4.77
C ALA A 263 -7.67 5.22 -4.79
N THR A 264 -8.95 5.47 -4.96
CA THR A 264 -9.54 6.81 -4.82
C THR A 264 -9.95 7.03 -3.38
N VAL A 265 -10.10 8.30 -3.02
CA VAL A 265 -10.64 8.70 -1.72
C VAL A 265 -11.87 9.59 -1.93
N GLY A 266 -12.86 9.41 -1.05
CA GLY A 266 -13.94 10.39 -0.92
C GLY A 266 -13.42 11.68 -0.28
N ASP A 267 -14.28 12.69 -0.19
CA ASP A 267 -14.01 13.85 0.65
C ASP A 267 -13.96 13.37 2.11
N MET A 268 -12.76 13.32 2.72
CA MET A 268 -12.58 12.78 4.07
C MET A 268 -13.16 13.70 5.17
N LYS A 269 -13.55 14.93 4.81
CA LYS A 269 -14.13 15.93 5.72
C LYS A 269 -15.65 15.85 5.75
N THR A 270 -16.29 15.66 4.60
CA THR A 270 -17.77 15.59 4.48
C THR A 270 -18.30 14.16 4.31
N GLN A 271 -17.45 13.22 3.89
CA GLN A 271 -17.71 11.79 3.71
C GLN A 271 -19.06 11.45 3.07
N PRO A 272 -19.36 11.99 1.88
CA PRO A 272 -20.70 11.99 1.34
C PRO A 272 -21.11 10.62 0.77
N THR A 273 -22.39 10.28 0.93
CA THR A 273 -22.96 8.98 0.49
C THR A 273 -23.04 8.84 -1.03
N ASP A 274 -22.88 9.91 -1.80
CA ASP A 274 -22.83 9.89 -3.28
C ASP A 274 -21.41 9.74 -3.86
N ALA A 275 -20.36 10.00 -3.07
CA ALA A 275 -18.96 9.89 -3.51
C ALA A 275 -18.04 9.26 -2.45
N SER A 276 -17.84 7.94 -2.57
CA SER A 276 -16.98 7.14 -1.67
C SER A 276 -15.58 6.93 -2.23
N SER A 277 -14.70 6.41 -1.37
CA SER A 277 -13.46 5.76 -1.79
C SER A 277 -13.75 4.46 -2.56
N LYS A 278 -13.00 4.23 -3.64
CA LYS A 278 -13.09 3.06 -4.50
C LYS A 278 -11.70 2.54 -4.86
N ILE A 279 -11.58 1.27 -5.21
CA ILE A 279 -10.46 0.77 -6.00
C ILE A 279 -10.93 0.61 -7.44
N LEU A 280 -10.23 1.28 -8.35
CA LEU A 280 -10.46 1.32 -9.79
C LEU A 280 -9.35 0.56 -10.53
N ARG A 281 -9.59 0.27 -11.81
CA ARG A 281 -8.66 -0.48 -12.65
C ARG A 281 -8.58 0.07 -14.06
N ILE A 282 -7.37 0.10 -14.63
CA ILE A 282 -7.11 0.15 -16.08
C ILE A 282 -6.47 -1.18 -16.47
N LYS A 283 -7.15 -1.97 -17.30
CA LYS A 283 -6.68 -3.30 -17.72
C LYS A 283 -5.34 -3.22 -18.47
N SER A 284 -4.58 -4.31 -18.46
CA SER A 284 -3.39 -4.50 -19.29
C SER A 284 -3.65 -4.12 -20.75
N GLY A 285 -2.75 -3.35 -21.37
CA GLY A 285 -2.89 -2.86 -22.74
C GLY A 285 -4.05 -1.88 -23.00
N GLN A 286 -4.82 -1.48 -21.98
CA GLN A 286 -5.90 -0.49 -22.10
C GLN A 286 -5.47 0.87 -21.55
N THR A 287 -6.15 1.93 -21.99
CA THR A 287 -5.89 3.33 -21.61
C THR A 287 -7.11 4.01 -20.98
N THR A 288 -8.19 3.27 -20.74
CA THR A 288 -9.45 3.72 -20.15
C THR A 288 -9.75 2.92 -18.89
N PHE A 289 -10.33 3.55 -17.86
CA PHE A 289 -10.88 2.83 -16.71
C PHE A 289 -11.87 1.74 -17.14
N ASP A 290 -11.78 0.58 -16.52
CA ASP A 290 -12.75 -0.50 -16.71
C ASP A 290 -14.08 -0.12 -16.06
N ALA A 291 -15.01 0.41 -16.85
CA ALA A 291 -16.34 0.83 -16.40
C ALA A 291 -17.18 -0.28 -15.73
N THR A 292 -16.80 -1.55 -15.88
CA THR A 292 -17.45 -2.69 -15.19
C THR A 292 -16.77 -3.06 -13.86
N PHE A 293 -15.58 -2.53 -13.61
CA PHE A 293 -14.80 -2.77 -12.40
C PHE A 293 -14.76 -1.54 -11.49
N SER A 294 -15.34 -1.72 -10.30
CA SER A 294 -14.98 -0.96 -9.11
C SER A 294 -15.21 -1.83 -7.89
N ILE A 295 -14.36 -1.67 -6.89
CA ILE A 295 -14.58 -2.11 -5.52
C ILE A 295 -14.87 -0.84 -4.72
N ASP A 296 -15.98 -0.78 -3.99
CA ASP A 296 -16.40 0.42 -3.25
C ASP A 296 -16.23 0.17 -1.75
N MET A 297 -15.63 1.10 -1.01
CA MET A 297 -15.45 0.93 0.44
C MET A 297 -16.81 0.75 1.15
N LYS A 298 -17.90 1.30 0.59
CA LYS A 298 -19.29 1.08 1.06
C LYS A 298 -19.74 -0.37 1.14
N THR A 299 -19.14 -1.30 0.39
CA THR A 299 -19.50 -2.72 0.48
C THR A 299 -18.88 -3.44 1.68
N TYR A 300 -17.99 -2.78 2.43
CA TYR A 300 -17.30 -3.37 3.59
C TYR A 300 -17.48 -2.54 4.85
N GLN A 301 -17.19 -1.23 4.81
CA GLN A 301 -17.33 -0.32 5.94
C GLN A 301 -17.55 1.11 5.44
N PHE A 302 -18.52 1.84 6.00
CA PHE A 302 -18.74 3.24 5.66
C PHE A 302 -19.06 4.10 6.90
N PRO A 303 -18.68 5.40 6.91
CA PRO A 303 -17.65 6.00 6.06
C PRO A 303 -16.23 5.49 6.40
N ALA A 304 -15.44 5.32 5.36
CA ALA A 304 -14.05 4.91 5.39
C ALA A 304 -13.43 5.12 4.00
N GLU A 305 -12.11 5.02 3.90
CA GLU A 305 -11.39 5.11 2.63
C GLU A 305 -10.29 4.04 2.53
N PHE A 306 -10.07 3.52 1.31
CA PHE A 306 -8.92 2.67 1.00
C PHE A 306 -7.64 3.50 1.13
N ASN A 307 -6.77 3.09 2.05
CA ASN A 307 -5.55 3.80 2.36
C ASN A 307 -4.29 2.92 2.25
N ARG A 308 -4.43 1.70 1.76
CA ARG A 308 -3.33 0.83 1.30
C ARG A 308 -3.75 0.21 -0.02
N LEU A 309 -2.80 -0.01 -0.92
CA LEU A 309 -3.07 -0.72 -2.17
C LEU A 309 -1.84 -1.50 -2.65
N PHE A 310 -1.96 -2.82 -2.67
CA PHE A 310 -1.04 -3.70 -3.40
C PHE A 310 -1.87 -4.71 -4.20
N ALA A 311 -1.53 -4.94 -5.46
CA ALA A 311 -2.22 -5.88 -6.33
C ALA A 311 -1.26 -6.95 -6.82
N TYR A 312 -1.69 -8.21 -6.79
CA TYR A 312 -0.88 -9.35 -7.24
C TYR A 312 -1.78 -10.52 -7.61
N ASN A 313 -1.65 -11.04 -8.83
CA ASN A 313 -2.35 -12.22 -9.33
C ASN A 313 -3.89 -12.15 -9.17
N ASN A 314 -4.51 -11.06 -9.65
CA ASN A 314 -5.95 -10.81 -9.54
C ASN A 314 -6.49 -10.73 -8.09
N LYS A 315 -5.60 -10.56 -7.11
CA LYS A 315 -5.91 -10.24 -5.71
C LYS A 315 -5.48 -8.83 -5.38
N ILE A 316 -6.23 -8.18 -4.50
CA ILE A 316 -5.94 -6.83 -4.01
C ILE A 316 -5.80 -6.86 -2.49
N TYR A 317 -4.66 -6.44 -2.00
CA TYR A 317 -4.30 -6.40 -0.60
C TYR A 317 -4.42 -4.97 -0.10
N THR A 318 -5.32 -4.76 0.86
CA THR A 318 -5.66 -3.45 1.40
C THR A 318 -6.08 -3.58 2.87
N THR A 319 -6.18 -2.45 3.55
CA THR A 319 -6.77 -2.33 4.87
C THR A 319 -8.28 -2.03 4.75
N ILE A 320 -9.07 -2.62 5.65
CA ILE A 320 -10.47 -2.27 5.87
C ILE A 320 -10.64 -2.00 7.37
N PRO A 321 -11.24 -0.86 7.77
CA PRO A 321 -11.41 -0.56 9.19
C PRO A 321 -12.59 -1.33 9.78
N SER A 322 -12.52 -1.69 11.07
CA SER A 322 -13.61 -2.41 11.79
C SER A 322 -14.85 -1.57 12.10
N ARG A 323 -14.82 -0.27 11.82
CA ARG A 323 -15.86 0.71 12.13
C ARG A 323 -15.68 1.95 11.26
N ALA A 324 -16.66 2.84 11.24
CA ALA A 324 -16.57 4.12 10.56
C ALA A 324 -15.36 4.93 11.07
N VAL A 325 -14.65 5.61 10.18
CA VAL A 325 -13.42 6.37 10.46
C VAL A 325 -13.39 7.69 9.69
N SER A 326 -12.68 8.69 10.22
CA SER A 326 -12.35 9.91 9.47
C SER A 326 -10.93 10.38 9.76
N TYR A 327 -10.27 10.92 8.73
CA TYR A 327 -8.94 11.50 8.86
C TYR A 327 -8.93 12.81 9.69
N TYR A 328 -10.00 13.61 9.60
CA TYR A 328 -10.12 14.90 10.28
C TYR A 328 -10.51 14.73 11.76
N GLY A 329 -9.60 14.15 12.54
CA GLY A 329 -9.76 14.00 14.00
C GLY A 329 -10.82 12.99 14.45
N GLY A 330 -11.34 12.18 13.53
CA GLY A 330 -12.43 11.22 13.77
C GLY A 330 -13.82 11.70 13.35
N GLY A 331 -13.93 12.96 12.88
CA GLY A 331 -15.15 13.48 12.26
C GLY A 331 -16.40 13.30 13.14
N GLN A 332 -17.50 12.88 12.51
CA GLN A 332 -18.78 12.65 13.20
C GLN A 332 -18.85 11.30 13.97
N HIS A 333 -17.83 10.45 13.85
CA HIS A 333 -17.85 9.07 14.38
C HIS A 333 -16.88 8.86 15.55
N GLY A 334 -16.01 9.84 15.83
CA GLY A 334 -15.05 9.82 16.93
C GLY A 334 -13.83 8.91 16.73
N VAL A 335 -13.80 8.10 15.67
CA VAL A 335 -12.72 7.13 15.38
C VAL A 335 -11.76 7.69 14.35
N LYS A 336 -10.48 7.76 14.73
CA LYS A 336 -9.40 8.35 13.95
C LYS A 336 -8.72 7.28 13.09
N TYR A 337 -8.07 7.75 12.03
CA TYR A 337 -7.12 6.92 11.27
C TYR A 337 -5.98 6.34 12.14
N ARG A 338 -5.63 7.00 13.25
CA ARG A 338 -4.55 6.59 14.17
C ARG A 338 -5.01 5.72 15.35
N ASP A 339 -6.22 5.18 15.28
CA ASP A 339 -6.71 4.16 16.21
C ASP A 339 -6.41 2.76 15.65
N ASP A 340 -6.30 1.75 16.53
CA ASP A 340 -6.04 0.35 16.16
C ASP A 340 -7.30 -0.30 15.54
N VAL A 341 -7.59 0.04 14.28
CA VAL A 341 -8.85 -0.34 13.60
C VAL A 341 -8.66 -0.94 12.21
N TRP A 342 -7.47 -0.83 11.59
CA TRP A 342 -7.26 -1.20 10.20
C TRP A 342 -6.81 -2.66 10.07
N PHE A 343 -7.68 -3.52 9.53
CA PHE A 343 -7.37 -4.92 9.34
C PHE A 343 -6.93 -5.17 7.90
N TRP A 344 -5.82 -5.89 7.72
CA TRP A 344 -5.38 -6.34 6.41
C TRP A 344 -6.34 -7.38 5.84
N ASN A 345 -6.71 -7.20 4.58
CA ASN A 345 -7.63 -8.04 3.83
C ASN A 345 -7.05 -8.35 2.45
N GLU A 346 -7.23 -9.59 2.00
CA GLU A 346 -7.23 -9.92 0.57
C GLU A 346 -8.64 -9.67 0.02
N ILE A 347 -8.75 -9.00 -1.12
CA ILE A 347 -9.97 -8.90 -1.92
C ILE A 347 -9.74 -9.61 -3.25
N ASP A 348 -10.60 -10.56 -3.57
CA ASP A 348 -10.63 -11.19 -4.89
C ASP A 348 -11.18 -10.21 -5.93
N ALA A 349 -10.40 -9.84 -6.95
CA ALA A 349 -10.80 -8.78 -7.88
C ALA A 349 -12.02 -9.15 -8.76
N THR A 350 -12.29 -10.44 -8.96
CA THR A 350 -13.43 -10.91 -9.76
C THR A 350 -14.73 -10.88 -8.96
N SER A 351 -14.75 -11.56 -7.81
CA SER A 351 -15.94 -11.70 -6.95
C SER A 351 -16.14 -10.53 -5.99
N LYS A 352 -15.12 -9.69 -5.79
CA LYS A 352 -15.08 -8.55 -4.84
C LYS A 352 -15.29 -8.98 -3.38
N LYS A 353 -15.14 -10.27 -3.07
CA LYS A 353 -15.21 -10.77 -1.70
C LYS A 353 -13.91 -10.45 -0.96
N ALA A 354 -14.01 -9.82 0.20
CA ALA A 354 -12.91 -9.60 1.12
C ALA A 354 -12.75 -10.78 2.09
N THR A 355 -11.50 -11.14 2.39
CA THR A 355 -11.09 -12.09 3.41
C THR A 355 -10.04 -11.42 4.30
N ARG A 356 -10.35 -11.28 5.59
CA ARG A 356 -9.39 -10.74 6.57
C ARG A 356 -8.22 -11.71 6.75
N LEU A 357 -7.00 -11.18 6.67
CA LEU A 357 -5.78 -11.92 6.89
C LEU A 357 -5.46 -12.01 8.40
N ASN A 358 -4.74 -13.07 8.80
CA ASN A 358 -4.26 -13.23 10.17
C ASN A 358 -2.99 -12.41 10.41
N ILE A 359 -3.12 -11.09 10.29
CA ILE A 359 -2.04 -10.11 10.45
C ILE A 359 -2.48 -9.15 11.56
N PRO A 360 -1.56 -8.68 12.45
CA PRO A 360 -1.88 -7.68 13.46
C PRO A 360 -2.56 -6.45 12.86
N VAL A 361 -3.52 -5.89 13.59
CA VAL A 361 -4.21 -4.64 13.21
C VAL A 361 -3.22 -3.50 13.07
N ASP A 362 -3.45 -2.61 12.10
CA ASP A 362 -2.68 -1.38 11.90
C ASP A 362 -3.46 -0.15 12.42
N ASN A 363 -2.72 0.90 12.73
CA ASN A 363 -3.21 2.23 13.11
C ASN A 363 -2.63 3.33 12.21
N PHE A 364 -2.29 2.99 10.97
CA PHE A 364 -1.97 3.91 9.89
C PHE A 364 -0.83 4.92 10.18
N TYR A 365 0.09 4.64 11.11
CA TYR A 365 1.29 5.50 11.23
C TYR A 365 2.20 5.44 9.99
N CYS A 366 2.09 4.35 9.19
CA CYS A 366 2.78 3.96 7.96
C CYS A 366 3.75 4.98 7.29
N ASN A 367 3.61 5.37 6.01
CA ASN A 367 2.46 5.27 5.08
C ASN A 367 2.59 4.21 3.95
N GLN A 368 3.58 3.32 4.00
CA GLN A 368 3.95 2.39 2.91
C GLN A 368 2.90 1.31 2.59
N ASN A 369 2.77 0.94 1.31
CA ASN A 369 1.98 -0.20 0.86
C ASN A 369 2.70 -1.55 1.09
N PRO A 370 1.96 -2.67 1.08
CA PRO A 370 2.57 -3.99 0.96
C PRO A 370 3.40 -4.11 -0.32
N PHE A 371 4.37 -5.02 -0.31
CA PHE A 371 5.20 -5.34 -1.48
C PHE A 371 5.48 -6.84 -1.55
N PHE A 372 5.66 -7.36 -2.76
CA PHE A 372 6.02 -8.75 -2.99
C PHE A 372 7.54 -8.91 -3.12
N HIS A 373 8.11 -9.92 -2.46
CA HIS A 373 9.51 -10.27 -2.53
C HIS A 373 9.69 -11.77 -2.26
N ASN A 374 10.51 -12.46 -3.06
CA ASN A 374 10.84 -13.89 -2.92
C ASN A 374 9.65 -14.86 -2.67
N GLY A 375 8.49 -14.60 -3.27
CA GLY A 375 7.30 -15.47 -3.13
C GLY A 375 6.33 -15.04 -2.04
N GLU A 376 6.69 -14.07 -1.21
CA GLU A 376 5.91 -13.59 -0.07
C GLU A 376 5.46 -12.13 -0.27
N ILE A 377 4.34 -11.74 0.33
CA ILE A 377 3.88 -10.35 0.42
C ILE A 377 4.13 -9.84 1.85
N TYR A 378 4.81 -8.71 1.99
CA TYR A 378 5.19 -8.12 3.28
C TYR A 378 4.25 -6.99 3.66
N PHE A 379 3.73 -7.05 4.88
CA PHE A 379 2.76 -6.13 5.47
C PHE A 379 3.33 -5.44 6.70
N LEU A 380 3.13 -4.14 6.81
CA LEU A 380 3.56 -3.36 7.98
C LEU A 380 2.34 -3.06 8.87
N SER A 381 2.46 -3.34 10.16
CA SER A 381 1.42 -2.99 11.14
C SER A 381 2.02 -2.32 12.37
N ASN A 382 1.32 -1.31 12.87
CA ASN A 382 1.52 -0.69 14.18
C ASN A 382 0.22 -0.81 14.99
N ASN A 383 0.33 -1.16 16.26
CA ASN A 383 -0.80 -1.38 17.17
C ASN A 383 -0.41 -0.89 18.56
N ALA A 384 -1.20 0.03 19.12
CA ALA A 384 -0.93 0.59 20.45
C ALA A 384 -1.43 -0.33 21.57
N GLY A 385 -2.58 -0.99 21.40
CA GLY A 385 -3.17 -1.90 22.38
C GLY A 385 -2.30 -3.12 22.71
N ASP A 386 -1.77 -3.79 21.68
CA ASP A 386 -0.90 -4.98 21.83
C ASP A 386 0.60 -4.62 21.85
N GLY A 387 0.95 -3.34 21.71
CA GLY A 387 2.34 -2.87 21.60
C GLY A 387 3.09 -3.36 20.35
N PHE A 388 2.40 -3.95 19.37
CA PHE A 388 3.03 -4.49 18.17
C PHE A 388 3.47 -3.38 17.22
N SER A 389 4.70 -3.48 16.72
CA SER A 389 5.18 -2.66 15.62
C SER A 389 6.15 -3.50 14.80
N GLY A 390 5.83 -3.82 13.55
CA GLY A 390 6.62 -4.81 12.82
C GLY A 390 6.11 -5.16 11.44
N VAL A 391 6.64 -6.26 10.92
CA VAL A 391 6.38 -6.78 9.58
C VAL A 391 5.88 -8.22 9.66
N THR A 392 4.82 -8.50 8.92
CA THR A 392 4.28 -9.85 8.72
C THR A 392 4.38 -10.21 7.24
N GLN A 393 4.88 -11.40 6.93
CA GLN A 393 4.88 -11.97 5.59
C GLN A 393 3.67 -12.87 5.39
N TYR A 394 3.21 -12.96 4.15
CA TYR A 394 2.08 -13.77 3.72
C TYR A 394 2.42 -14.49 2.42
N ASN A 395 2.16 -15.78 2.38
CA ASN A 395 2.34 -16.59 1.19
C ASN A 395 1.02 -16.61 0.37
N PRO A 396 0.95 -15.98 -0.82
CA PRO A 396 -0.27 -15.90 -1.62
C PRO A 396 -0.66 -17.24 -2.29
N THR A 397 0.15 -18.29 -2.16
CA THR A 397 -0.15 -19.63 -2.70
C THR A 397 -0.74 -20.55 -1.63
N SER A 398 -0.23 -20.51 -0.40
CA SER A 398 -0.72 -21.34 0.71
C SER A 398 -1.70 -20.63 1.64
N GLY A 399 -1.77 -19.30 1.60
CA GLY A 399 -2.54 -18.48 2.54
C GLY A 399 -1.90 -18.34 3.93
N ALA A 400 -0.70 -18.89 4.15
CA ALA A 400 -0.02 -18.83 5.44
C ALA A 400 0.49 -17.41 5.75
N THR A 401 0.41 -17.02 7.02
CA THR A 401 0.99 -15.78 7.57
C THR A 401 2.09 -16.12 8.57
N LYS A 402 3.22 -15.42 8.52
CA LYS A 402 4.33 -15.55 9.49
C LYS A 402 4.85 -14.17 9.89
N GLU A 403 5.18 -13.97 11.16
CA GLU A 403 5.85 -12.73 11.56
C GLU A 403 7.28 -12.69 11.00
N THR A 404 7.58 -11.67 10.21
CA THR A 404 8.94 -11.43 9.71
C THR A 404 9.81 -10.93 10.87
N PHE A 405 9.38 -9.86 11.53
CA PHE A 405 9.92 -9.37 12.80
C PHE A 405 8.97 -8.38 13.49
N ARG A 406 9.21 -8.12 14.79
CA ARG A 406 8.72 -6.97 15.54
C ARG A 406 9.85 -6.12 16.12
N LEU A 407 9.60 -4.83 16.24
CA LEU A 407 10.43 -3.88 16.97
C LEU A 407 10.15 -3.99 18.47
N LYS A 408 11.22 -3.93 19.26
CA LYS A 408 11.18 -3.86 20.72
C LYS A 408 11.83 -2.58 21.20
N GLU A 409 11.14 -1.84 22.06
CA GLU A 409 11.64 -0.60 22.68
C GLU A 409 12.07 0.49 21.67
N SER A 410 11.68 0.35 20.39
CA SER A 410 12.27 1.07 19.25
C SER A 410 11.26 1.96 18.49
N GLY A 411 10.17 2.35 19.15
CA GLY A 411 9.13 3.20 18.55
C GLY A 411 8.24 2.46 17.54
N ARG A 412 7.85 3.14 16.46
CA ARG A 412 6.99 2.63 15.40
C ARG A 412 7.77 2.35 14.12
N ILE A 413 7.35 1.35 13.37
CA ILE A 413 7.78 1.09 11.99
C ILE A 413 7.06 2.04 11.04
N LEU A 414 7.82 2.80 10.26
CA LEU A 414 7.34 3.82 9.31
C LEU A 414 7.69 3.48 7.86
N GLY A 415 8.41 2.38 7.66
CA GLY A 415 8.77 1.83 6.36
C GLY A 415 9.71 0.63 6.48
N PHE A 416 9.68 -0.23 5.48
CA PHE A 416 10.50 -1.44 5.39
C PHE A 416 10.82 -1.75 3.93
N ASN A 417 12.08 -1.96 3.60
CA ASN A 417 12.50 -2.44 2.29
C ASN A 417 13.48 -3.60 2.45
N ILE A 418 13.46 -4.55 1.52
CA ILE A 418 14.44 -5.63 1.44
C ILE A 418 15.33 -5.35 0.23
N ILE A 419 16.64 -5.28 0.45
CA ILE A 419 17.64 -5.08 -0.60
C ILE A 419 18.47 -6.34 -0.74
N LYS A 420 18.50 -6.91 -1.95
CA LYS A 420 19.33 -8.06 -2.28
C LYS A 420 20.80 -7.64 -2.40
N ASP A 421 21.69 -8.45 -1.84
CA ASP A 421 23.15 -8.25 -1.92
C ASP A 421 23.73 -8.41 -3.33
#